data_AF-A0A453LSC1-F1
#
_entry.id   AF-A0A453LSC1-F1
#
_cell.length_a   1.000
_cell.length_b   1.000
_cell.length_c   1.000
_cell.angle_alpha   90.00
_cell.angle_beta   90.00
_cell.angle_gamma   90.00
#
_symmetry.space_group_name_H-M   'P 1'
#
loop_
_entity.id
_entity.type
_entity.pdbx_description
1 polymer ?
#
loop_
_entity_poly.entity_id
_entity_poly.type
_entity_poly.pdbx_seq_one_letter_code
_entity_poly.pdbx_strand_id
1 'polypeptide(L)' 'LLETYCNASGQRVNNEKSSIFFSKGCPQVTRDGIKNTLQVHDEQLSDRYLGMPTDVGQAKNGTFKYLKDRVWEKIK' A
#
# COMPACT_ATOMS: atom_id res chain seq x y z
N LEU A 1 -9.55 -2.09 -17.23
CA LEU A 1 -9.46 -3.32 -16.42
C LEU A 1 -10.19 -3.18 -15.09
N LEU A 2 -9.77 -2.27 -14.20
CA LEU A 2 -10.44 -2.07 -12.90
C LEU A 2 -11.91 -1.65 -13.03
N GLU A 3 -12.23 -0.81 -14.02
CA GLU A 3 -13.62 -0.46 -14.31
C GLU A 3 -14.48 -1.69 -14.65
N THR A 4 -13.97 -2.62 -15.45
CA THR A 4 -14.65 -3.89 -15.76
C THR A 4 -14.88 -4.72 -14.50
N TYR A 5 -13.88 -4.80 -13.61
CA TYR A 5 -14.03 -5.47 -12.31
C TYR A 5 -15.09 -4.77 -11.44
N CYS A 6 -15.06 -3.44 -11.34
CA CYS A 6 -16.03 -2.66 -10.58
C CYS A 6 -17.46 -2.91 -11.07
N ASN A 7 -17.66 -2.89 -12.40
CA ASN A 7 -18.96 -3.14 -13.01
C ASN A 7 -19.47 -4.56 -12.78
N ALA A 8 -18.59 -5.57 -12.85
CA ALA A 8 -18.96 -6.97 -12.61
C ALA A 8 -19.20 -7.30 -11.14
N SER A 9 -18.43 -6.69 -10.22
CA SER A 9 -18.52 -6.93 -8.78
C SER A 9 -19.54 -6.04 -8.07
N GLY A 10 -19.98 -4.94 -8.68
CA GLY A 10 -20.78 -3.89 -8.05
C GLY A 10 -20.00 -3.04 -7.03
N GLN A 11 -18.68 -3.23 -6.93
CA GLN A 11 -17.81 -2.48 -6.02
C GLN A 11 -17.13 -1.31 -6.74
N ARG A 12 -16.62 -0.34 -5.97
CA ARG A 12 -15.80 0.76 -6.50
C ARG A 12 -14.44 0.76 -5.84
N VAL A 13 -13.39 0.87 -6.65
CA VAL A 13 -12.02 1.08 -6.16
C VAL A 13 -11.86 2.54 -5.77
N ASN A 14 -11.25 2.78 -4.60
CA ASN A 14 -10.88 4.13 -4.17
C ASN A 14 -9.44 4.41 -4.61
N ASN A 15 -9.28 5.21 -5.67
CA ASN A 15 -7.97 5.57 -6.22
C ASN A 15 -7.16 6.49 -5.30
N GLU A 16 -7.79 7.26 -4.41
CA GLU A 16 -7.09 8.12 -3.44
C GLU A 16 -6.45 7.31 -2.30
N LYS A 17 -7.00 6.14 -1.99
CA LYS A 17 -6.47 5.21 -0.97
C LYS A 17 -5.64 4.09 -1.57
N SER A 18 -5.58 3.99 -2.89
CA SER A 18 -4.84 2.95 -3.59
C SER A 18 -3.50 3.51 -4.03
N SER A 19 -2.43 2.78 -3.75
CA SER A 19 -1.07 3.13 -4.19
C SER A 19 -0.39 1.91 -4.79
N ILE A 20 0.62 2.14 -5.62
CA ILE A 20 1.43 1.09 -6.23
C ILE A 20 2.87 1.26 -5.79
N PHE A 21 3.50 0.18 -5.37
CA PHE A 21 4.92 0.17 -5.04
C PHE A 21 5.69 -0.73 -6.02
N PHE A 22 6.79 -0.20 -6.57
CA PHE A 22 7.68 -0.93 -7.47
C PHE A 22 9.01 -1.22 -6.76
N SER A 23 9.49 -2.46 -6.86
CA SER A 23 10.78 -2.84 -6.32
C SER A 23 11.94 -2.20 -7.09
N LYS A 24 13.13 -2.22 -6.46
CA LYS A 24 14.38 -1.79 -7.09
C LYS A 24 14.64 -2.65 -8.33
N GLY A 25 14.84 -2.01 -9.48
CA GLY A 25 15.12 -2.68 -10.76
C GLY A 25 13.94 -2.79 -11.72
N CYS A 26 12.72 -2.38 -11.35
CA CYS A 26 11.60 -2.31 -12.30
C CYS A 26 11.84 -1.20 -13.34
N PRO A 27 11.89 -1.51 -14.66
CA PRO A 27 12.08 -0.53 -15.72
C PRO A 27 10.96 0.52 -15.78
N GLN A 28 11.29 1.77 -16.12
CA GLN A 28 10.32 2.87 -16.18
C GLN A 28 9.16 2.59 -17.13
N VAL A 29 9.44 2.02 -18.30
CA VAL A 29 8.43 1.64 -19.30
C VAL A 29 7.38 0.69 -18.71
N THR A 30 7.81 -0.27 -17.90
CA THR A 30 6.90 -1.21 -17.23
C THR A 30 6.08 -0.51 -16.15
N ARG A 31 6.69 0.40 -15.38
CA ARG A 31 5.99 1.19 -14.36
C ARG A 31 4.88 2.03 -14.98
N ASP A 32 5.20 2.76 -16.05
CA ASP A 32 4.25 3.63 -16.74
C ASP A 32 3.11 2.83 -17.38
N GLY A 33 3.42 1.68 -17.99
CA GLY A 33 2.40 0.77 -18.53
C GLY A 33 1.42 0.28 -17.47
N ILE A 34 1.93 -0.11 -16.28
CA ILE A 34 1.09 -0.58 -15.17
C ILE A 34 0.24 0.56 -14.61
N LYS A 35 0.83 1.75 -14.38
CA LYS A 35 0.09 2.93 -13.92
C LYS A 35 -1.05 3.30 -14.85
N ASN A 36 -0.79 3.34 -16.16
CA ASN A 36 -1.81 3.68 -17.15
C ASN A 36 -2.93 2.63 -17.22
N THR A 37 -2.58 1.35 -17.02
CA THR A 37 -3.57 0.25 -17.02
C THR A 37 -4.48 0.29 -15.79
N LEU A 38 -3.92 0.62 -14.62
CA LEU A 38 -4.62 0.63 -13.34
C LEU A 38 -5.22 2.00 -12.99
N GLN A 39 -4.81 3.08 -13.67
CA GLN A 39 -5.18 4.47 -13.34
C GLN A 39 -4.84 4.88 -11.89
N VAL A 40 -3.83 4.24 -11.31
CA VAL A 40 -3.28 4.58 -10.00
C VAL A 40 -1.90 5.18 -10.22
N HIS A 41 -1.77 6.46 -9.90
CA HIS A 41 -0.54 7.23 -10.13
C HIS A 41 0.31 7.43 -8.88
N ASP A 42 -0.24 7.10 -7.71
CA ASP A 42 0.45 7.25 -6.43
C ASP A 42 1.49 6.14 -6.25
N GLU A 43 2.77 6.52 -6.29
CA GLU A 43 3.92 5.65 -6.01
C GLU A 43 4.36 5.75 -4.55
N GLN A 44 3.48 5.35 -3.62
CA GLN A 44 3.81 5.30 -2.21
C GLN A 44 3.63 3.90 -1.66
N LEU A 45 4.61 3.43 -0.90
CA LEU A 45 4.38 2.30 -0.02
C LEU A 45 3.50 2.80 1.12
N SER A 46 2.30 2.25 1.26
CA SER A 46 1.51 2.52 2.45
C SER A 46 2.31 2.07 3.66
N ASP A 47 2.58 2.96 4.62
CA ASP A 47 3.38 2.63 5.81
C ASP A 47 2.76 1.51 6.65
N ARG A 48 1.45 1.26 6.50
CA ARG A 48 0.73 0.21 7.24
C ARG A 48 -0.33 -0.50 6.41
N TYR A 49 -0.29 -1.82 6.43
CA TYR A 49 -1.34 -2.69 5.93
C TYR A 49 -2.02 -3.42 7.09
N LEU A 50 -3.34 -3.25 7.23
CA LEU A 50 -4.14 -3.84 8.32
C LEU A 50 -3.57 -3.58 9.73
N GLY A 51 -2.95 -2.41 9.92
CA GLY A 51 -2.35 -2.01 11.19
C GLY A 51 -0.92 -2.52 11.41
N MET A 52 -0.36 -3.26 10.47
CA MET A 52 1.02 -3.76 10.49
C MET A 52 1.89 -3.00 9.49
N PRO A 53 3.18 -2.75 9.78
CA PRO A 53 4.06 -2.08 8.84
C PRO A 53 4.24 -2.88 7.56
N THR A 54 4.12 -2.22 6.41
CA THR A 54 4.17 -2.88 5.10
C THR A 54 5.59 -3.25 4.68
N ASP A 55 6.59 -2.49 5.11
CA ASP A 55 8.01 -2.86 5.00
C ASP A 55 8.58 -3.20 6.39
N VAL A 56 8.97 -4.47 6.57
CA VAL A 56 9.58 -4.96 7.81
C VAL A 56 11.09 -5.10 7.67
N GLY A 57 11.64 -5.02 6.45
CA GLY A 57 13.07 -5.04 6.13
C GLY A 57 13.97 -5.88 7.07
N GLN A 58 15.16 -5.35 7.37
CA GLN A 58 16.09 -5.87 8.38
C GLN A 58 15.85 -5.23 9.77
N ALA A 59 15.01 -4.19 9.86
CA ALA A 59 14.86 -3.34 11.04
C ALA A 59 13.73 -3.78 11.97
N LYS A 60 13.70 -5.06 12.35
CA LYS A 60 12.63 -5.65 13.18
C LYS A 60 12.37 -4.89 14.50
N ASN A 61 13.40 -4.29 15.10
CA ASN A 61 13.27 -3.68 16.43
C ASN A 61 12.57 -2.30 16.44
N GLY A 62 12.75 -1.47 15.40
CA GLY A 62 12.12 -0.15 15.32
C GLY A 62 10.66 -0.22 14.84
N THR A 63 10.40 -1.17 13.94
CA THR A 63 9.13 -1.35 13.24
C THR A 63 7.96 -1.65 14.19
N PHE A 64 8.17 -2.27 15.35
CA PHE A 64 7.10 -2.58 16.32
C PHE A 64 6.93 -1.57 17.46
N LYS A 65 7.68 -0.46 17.47
CA LYS A 65 7.57 0.56 18.54
C LYS A 65 6.13 1.08 18.68
N TYR A 66 5.43 1.30 17.57
CA TYR A 66 4.03 1.73 17.57
C TYR A 66 3.09 0.76 18.30
N LEU A 67 3.42 -0.54 18.34
CA LEU A 67 2.62 -1.56 18.99
C LEU A 67 2.70 -1.41 20.52
N LYS A 68 3.92 -1.15 21.03
CA LYS A 68 4.17 -0.89 22.45
C LYS A 68 3.45 0.38 22.90
N ASP A 69 3.57 1.46 22.13
CA ASP A 69 2.93 2.74 22.45
C ASP A 69 1.39 2.60 22.51
N ARG A 70 0.79 1.87 21.56
CA ARG A 70 -0.66 1.60 21.51
C ARG A 70 -1.16 0.73 22.67
N VAL A 71 -0.38 -0.23 23.13
CA VAL A 71 -0.73 -1.04 24.32
C VAL A 71 -0.71 -0.17 25.57
N TRP A 72 0.28 0.72 25.70
CA TRP A 72 0.39 1.60 26.85
C TRP A 72 -0.74 2.64 26.92
N GLU A 73 -1.18 3.19 25.78
CA GLU A 73 -2.35 4.07 25.71
C GLU A 73 -3.66 3.41 26.16
N LYS A 74 -3.78 2.08 26.04
CA LYS A 74 -4.97 1.34 26.47
C LYS A 74 -4.97 0.93 27.94
N ILE A 75 -3.79 0.89 28.57
CA ILE A 75 -3.63 0.54 29.99
C ILE A 75 -3.83 1.78 30.88
N LYS A 76 -3.65 2.98 30.31
CA LYS A 76 -3.88 4.26 30.96
C LYS A 76 -5.38 4.60 30.97
#